data_AF-A0A540LZB4-F1
#
_entry.id   AF-A0A540LZB4-F1
#
_cell.length_a   1.000
_cell.length_b   1.000
_cell.length_c   1.000
_cell.angle_alpha   90.00
_cell.angle_beta   90.00
_cell.angle_gamma   90.00
#
_symmetry.space_group_name_H-M   'P 1'
#
loop_
_entity.id
_entity.type
_entity.pdbx_description
1 polymer ?
#
loop_
_entity_poly.entity_id
_entity_poly.type
_entity_poly.pdbx_seq_one_letter_code
_entity_poly.pdbx_strand_id
1 'polypeptide(L)'
;MALRQVLGFSDGELMRSDCKPCSRLMRQTAGIFTVGGSLGFWILCRLHYGPRITVPRSLRWAACGAVSVSSSTALLVRLFSPECEPQNIATYDKGK
;
A
#
# COMPACT_ATOMS: atom_id res chain seq x y z
N MET A 1 -2.92 6.98 -15.54
CA MET A 1 -2.41 5.87 -16.36
C MET A 1 -3.47 5.28 -17.28
N ALA A 2 -4.61 4.75 -16.80
CA ALA A 2 -5.67 4.21 -17.68
C ALA A 2 -6.16 5.21 -18.75
N LEU A 3 -6.39 6.48 -18.38
CA LEU A 3 -6.81 7.52 -19.34
C LEU A 3 -5.72 7.87 -20.37
N ARG A 4 -4.44 7.74 -20.02
CA ARG A 4 -3.30 7.98 -20.93
C ARG A 4 -3.07 6.80 -21.88
N GLN A 5 -3.34 5.58 -21.41
CA GLN A 5 -3.32 4.37 -22.22
C GLN A 5 -4.44 4.40 -23.27
N VAL A 6 -5.63 4.88 -22.88
CA VAL A 6 -6.75 5.14 -23.82
C VAL A 6 -6.39 6.20 -24.86
N LEU A 7 -5.61 7.21 -24.48
CA LEU A 7 -5.16 8.27 -25.39
C LEU A 7 -3.86 7.92 -26.15
N GLY A 8 -3.35 6.69 -26.04
CA GLY A 8 -2.15 6.24 -26.77
C GLY A 8 -0.83 6.88 -26.31
N PHE A 9 -0.84 7.65 -25.21
CA PHE A 9 0.36 8.29 -24.66
C PHE A 9 1.17 7.39 -23.74
N SER A 10 0.75 6.13 -23.55
CA SER A 10 1.41 5.19 -22.65
C SER A 10 1.08 3.75 -23.03
N ASP A 11 2.12 2.91 -23.22
CA ASP A 11 1.99 1.49 -23.58
C ASP A 11 1.35 0.61 -22.49
N GLY A 12 1.02 1.18 -21.32
CA GLY A 12 0.37 0.41 -20.25
C GLY A 12 1.26 -0.60 -19.55
N GLU A 13 2.56 -0.62 -19.87
CA GLU A 13 3.59 -1.30 -19.10
C GLU A 13 3.65 -0.71 -17.70
N LEU A 14 2.89 -1.31 -16.77
CA LEU A 14 2.85 -0.90 -15.36
C LEU A 14 4.21 -1.07 -14.68
N MET A 15 5.16 -1.80 -15.31
CA MET A 15 6.47 -2.18 -14.78
C MET A 15 7.53 -2.33 -15.89
N ARG A 16 8.05 -1.23 -16.44
CA ARG A 16 9.32 -1.30 -17.18
C ARG A 16 10.44 -1.72 -16.20
N SER A 17 11.37 -2.58 -16.63
CA SER A 17 12.49 -3.09 -15.80
C SER A 17 13.35 -1.99 -15.17
N ASP A 18 13.35 -0.80 -15.78
CA ASP A 18 14.18 0.34 -15.42
C ASP A 18 13.46 1.33 -14.48
N CYS A 19 12.18 1.10 -14.19
CA CYS A 19 11.42 1.90 -13.25
C CYS A 19 11.88 1.60 -11.81
N LYS A 20 12.08 2.66 -11.01
CA LYS A 20 12.37 2.57 -9.57
C LYS A 20 11.34 1.64 -8.90
N PRO A 21 11.73 0.68 -8.04
CA PRO A 21 10.89 -0.44 -7.58
C PRO A 21 9.79 -0.04 -6.57
N CYS A 22 9.15 1.12 -6.75
CA CYS A 22 8.15 1.66 -5.84
C CYS A 22 6.91 0.76 -5.74
N SER A 23 6.62 -0.02 -6.78
CA SER A 23 5.55 -1.01 -6.79
C SER A 23 5.88 -2.31 -6.05
N ARG A 24 7.12 -2.81 -6.14
CA ARG A 24 7.59 -3.97 -5.37
C ARG A 24 7.70 -3.60 -3.90
N LEU A 25 8.25 -2.42 -3.62
CA LEU A 25 8.29 -1.85 -2.28
C LEU A 25 6.87 -1.64 -1.75
N MET A 26 5.93 -1.13 -2.55
CA MET A 26 4.50 -1.04 -2.19
C MET A 26 3.89 -2.38 -1.86
N ARG A 27 4.16 -3.41 -2.67
CA ARG A 27 3.58 -4.73 -2.47
C ARG A 27 4.10 -5.36 -1.18
N GLN A 28 5.39 -5.16 -0.90
CA GLN A 28 6.01 -5.61 0.35
C GLN A 28 5.52 -4.82 1.56
N THR A 29 5.45 -3.49 1.48
CA THR A 29 4.93 -2.67 2.58
C THR A 29 3.45 -2.96 2.83
N ALA A 30 2.63 -3.06 1.79
CA ALA A 30 1.23 -3.46 1.95
C ALA A 30 1.09 -4.82 2.66
N GLY A 31 1.93 -5.81 2.30
CA GLY A 31 1.96 -7.10 3.01
C GLY A 31 2.39 -6.99 4.48
N ILE A 32 3.44 -6.22 4.76
CA ILE A 32 3.94 -6.02 6.13
C ILE A 32 2.92 -5.28 6.99
N PHE A 33 2.30 -4.22 6.46
CA PHE A 33 1.36 -3.38 7.20
C PHE A 33 -0.02 -4.03 7.39
N THR A 34 -0.49 -4.84 6.44
CA THR A 34 -1.71 -5.65 6.62
C THR A 34 -1.53 -6.67 7.74
N VAL A 35 -0.52 -7.52 7.64
CA VAL A 35 -0.25 -8.59 8.61
C VAL A 35 0.17 -8.00 9.95
N GLY A 36 1.09 -7.03 9.94
CA GLY A 36 1.56 -6.34 11.14
C GLY A 36 0.45 -5.55 11.84
N GLY A 37 -0.41 -4.86 11.08
CA GLY A 37 -1.57 -4.17 11.63
C GLY A 37 -2.58 -5.13 12.26
N SER A 38 -2.82 -6.28 11.63
CA SER A 38 -3.70 -7.32 12.18
C SER A 38 -3.17 -7.90 13.49
N LEU A 39 -1.88 -8.23 13.55
CA LEU A 39 -1.23 -8.79 14.74
C LEU A 39 -1.14 -7.77 15.87
N GLY A 40 -0.78 -6.52 15.56
CA GLY A 40 -0.70 -5.45 16.54
C GLY A 40 -2.05 -5.18 17.21
N PHE A 41 -3.12 -5.02 16.41
CA PHE A 41 -4.46 -4.82 16.96
C PHE A 41 -5.01 -6.05 17.67
N TRP A 42 -4.64 -7.26 17.26
CA TRP A 42 -5.00 -8.48 17.97
C TRP A 42 -4.38 -8.54 19.37
N ILE A 43 -3.11 -8.18 19.50
CA ILE A 43 -2.41 -8.09 20.80
C ILE A 43 -3.04 -6.99 21.66
N LEU A 44 -3.30 -5.81 21.10
CA LEU A 44 -3.98 -4.73 21.83
C LEU A 44 -5.38 -5.16 22.30
N CYS A 45 -6.10 -5.91 21.48
CA CYS A 45 -7.40 -6.47 21.85
C CYS A 45 -7.28 -7.45 23.03
N ARG A 46 -6.25 -8.31 23.04
CA ARG A 46 -5.94 -9.21 24.16
C ARG A 46 -5.56 -8.46 25.44
N LEU A 47 -4.81 -7.36 25.33
CA LEU A 47 -4.47 -6.52 26.47
C LEU A 47 -5.69 -5.77 27.03
N HIS A 48 -6.54 -5.25 26.15
CA HIS A 48 -7.71 -4.47 26.56
C HIS A 48 -8.82 -5.32 27.20
N TYR A 49 -9.11 -6.49 26.63
CA TYR A 49 -10.19 -7.36 27.14
C TYR A 49 -9.69 -8.48 28.07
N GLY A 50 -8.37 -8.71 28.14
CA GLY A 50 -7.77 -9.76 28.94
C GLY A 50 -8.19 -11.18 28.52
N PRO A 51 -8.19 -12.17 29.43
CA PRO A 51 -8.50 -13.57 29.11
C PRO A 51 -9.96 -13.82 28.72
N ARG A 52 -10.85 -12.82 28.86
CA ARG A 52 -12.30 -12.93 28.55
C ARG A 52 -12.65 -12.66 27.09
N ILE A 53 -11.66 -12.65 26.20
CA ILE A 53 -11.90 -12.33 24.79
C ILE A 53 -12.46 -13.54 24.02
N THR A 54 -13.51 -13.29 23.24
CA THR A 54 -14.12 -14.29 22.36
C THR A 54 -13.48 -14.25 20.96
N VAL A 55 -13.45 -15.39 20.28
CA VAL A 55 -12.93 -15.53 18.90
C VAL A 55 -13.55 -14.54 17.91
N PRO A 56 -14.87 -14.31 17.86
CA PRO A 56 -15.44 -13.34 16.92
C PRO A 56 -15.00 -11.89 17.22
N ARG A 57 -14.79 -11.56 18.50
CA ARG A 57 -14.33 -10.22 18.89
C ARG A 57 -12.86 -10.01 18.53
N SER A 58 -12.01 -11.01 18.75
CA SER A 58 -10.59 -10.93 18.39
C SER A 58 -10.40 -10.78 16.88
N LEU A 59 -11.17 -11.53 16.08
CA LEU A 59 -11.16 -11.43 14.61
C LEU A 59 -11.58 -10.03 14.14
N ARG A 60 -12.63 -9.45 14.73
CA ARG A 60 -13.09 -8.10 14.37
C ARG A 60 -12.02 -7.02 14.65
N TRP A 61 -11.32 -7.13 15.77
CA TRP A 61 -10.23 -6.20 16.10
C TRP A 61 -9.00 -6.39 15.20
N ALA A 62 -8.62 -7.64 14.92
CA ALA A 62 -7.54 -7.94 13.97
C ALA A 62 -7.87 -7.40 12.57
N ALA A 63 -9.10 -7.58 12.10
CA ALA A 63 -9.56 -7.04 10.82
C ALA A 63 -9.54 -5.51 10.80
N CYS A 64 -10.00 -4.86 11.89
CA CYS A 64 -9.93 -3.41 12.02
C CYS A 64 -8.49 -2.88 11.95
N GLY A 65 -7.55 -3.54 12.63
CA GLY A 65 -6.13 -3.21 12.54
C GLY A 65 -5.54 -3.42 11.16
N ALA A 66 -5.89 -4.53 10.50
CA ALA A 66 -5.48 -4.79 9.13
C ALA A 66 -5.94 -3.66 8.20
N VAL A 67 -7.23 -3.31 8.24
CA VAL A 67 -7.80 -2.30 7.34
C VAL A 67 -7.24 -0.91 7.63
N SER A 68 -7.25 -0.47 8.88
CA SER A 68 -6.83 0.89 9.27
C SER A 68 -5.35 1.16 9.00
N VAL A 69 -4.47 0.22 9.33
CA VAL A 69 -3.04 0.36 9.09
C VAL A 69 -2.77 0.31 7.59
N SER A 70 -3.40 -0.62 6.86
CA SER A 70 -3.21 -0.72 5.40
C SER A 70 -3.71 0.51 4.64
N SER A 71 -4.87 1.07 5.02
CA SER A 71 -5.39 2.28 4.40
C SER A 71 -4.48 3.47 4.66
N SER A 72 -3.96 3.59 5.89
CA SER A 72 -3.03 4.66 6.26
C SER A 72 -1.73 4.56 5.48
N THR A 73 -1.16 3.35 5.35
CA THR A 73 0.05 3.12 4.54
C THR A 73 -0.22 3.39 3.07
N ALA A 74 -1.35 2.94 2.51
CA ALA A 74 -1.69 3.19 1.12
C ALA A 74 -1.82 4.70 0.84
N LEU A 75 -2.42 5.46 1.76
CA LEU A 75 -2.51 6.92 1.68
C LEU A 75 -1.14 7.59 1.77
N LEU A 76 -0.29 7.20 2.73
CA LEU A 76 1.07 7.72 2.84
C LEU A 76 1.86 7.46 1.57
N VAL A 77 1.76 6.25 1.01
CA VAL A 77 2.44 5.94 -0.25
C VAL A 77 1.87 6.74 -1.41
N ARG A 78 0.56 6.99 -1.48
CA ARG A 78 -0.01 7.88 -2.51
C ARG A 78 0.42 9.33 -2.36
N LEU A 79 0.60 9.80 -1.13
CA LEU A 79 1.11 11.14 -0.82
C LEU A 79 2.60 11.27 -1.15
N PHE A 80 3.39 10.21 -0.98
CA PHE A 80 4.84 10.20 -1.25
C PHE A 80 5.22 9.62 -2.63
N SER A 81 4.31 8.97 -3.35
CA SER A 81 4.49 8.52 -4.74
C SER A 81 4.75 9.63 -5.76
N PRO A 82 4.23 10.87 -5.63
CA PRO A 82 4.64 11.96 -6.51
C PRO A 82 6.12 12.34 -6.39
N GLU A 83 6.91 11.79 -5.45
CA GLU A 83 8.39 11.91 -5.48
C GLU A 83 9.05 10.83 -6.37
N CYS A 84 8.31 9.76 -6.69
CA CYS A 84 8.82 8.61 -7.43
C CYS A 84 8.36 8.58 -8.90
N GLU A 85 7.17 9.11 -9.19
CA GLU A 85 6.55 9.11 -10.53
C GLU A 85 7.11 10.18 -11.50
N PRO A 86 7.36 11.45 -11.11
CA PRO A 86 7.87 12.47 -12.03
C PRO A 86 9.36 12.31 -12.37
N GLN A 87 10.16 11.66 -11.53
CA GLN A 87 11.57 11.35 -11.86
C GLN A 87 11.69 10.41 -13.08
N ASN A 88 10.67 9.59 -13.31
CA ASN A 88 10.63 8.61 -14.41
C ASN A 88 9.93 9.13 -15.67
N ILE A 89 9.19 10.23 -15.57
CA ILE A 89 8.53 10.89 -16.69
C ILE A 89 9.42 12.03 -17.21
N ALA A 90 9.99 12.86 -16.34
CA ALA A 90 10.83 14.01 -16.72
C ALA A 90 12.17 13.62 -17.38
N THR A 91 12.66 12.40 -17.15
CA THR A 91 13.86 11.87 -17.83
C THR A 91 13.60 11.54 -19.30
N TYR A 92 12.35 11.25 -19.68
CA TYR A 92 11.97 10.85 -21.02
C TYR A 92 11.08 11.87 -21.75
N ASP A 93 10.63 12.92 -21.06
CA ASP A 93 10.01 14.12 -21.66
C ASP A 93 11.05 15.05 -22.33
N LYS A 94 12.25 14.54 -22.62
CA LYS A 94 13.15 15.17 -23.58
C LYS A 94 12.62 14.80 -24.96
N GLY A 95 11.92 15.76 -25.56
CA GLY A 95 11.33 15.66 -26.89
C GLY A 95 12.27 15.00 -27.89
N LYS A 96 11.67 14.19 -28.75
CA LYS A 96 12.32 13.70 -29.96
C LYS A 96 12.70 14.86 -30.86
#